data_AF-A0A1G7LR50-F1
#
_entry.id   AF-A0A1G7LR50-F1
#
_cell.length_a   1.000
_cell.length_b   1.000
_cell.length_c   1.000
_cell.angle_alpha   90.00
_cell.angle_beta   90.00
_cell.angle_gamma   90.00
#
_symmetry.space_group_name_H-M   'P 1'
#
loop_
_entity.id
_entity.type
_entity.pdbx_description
1 polymer ?
#
loop_
_entity_poly.entity_id
_entity_poly.type
_entity_poly.pdbx_seq_one_letter_code
_entity_poly.pdbx_strand_id
1 'polypeptide(L)'
;MAQPGRRQGFLSFFSGFIVGVLAMVGVLYFTAPQLLPLPQPKPETPTKAPYEYYVIIDEATGATIMYVSVVTVNPGDELITEDNKRYVVVRVEENRAYARYVEDVKVRTKREPAP
;
A
#
# COMPACT_ATOMS: atom_id res chain seq x y z
N MET A 1 10.75 50.03 58.83
CA MET A 1 12.02 49.36 58.47
C MET A 1 11.68 48.00 57.88
N ALA A 2 11.86 47.80 56.57
CA ALA A 2 11.50 46.57 55.87
C ALA A 2 12.76 45.77 55.52
N GLN A 3 12.82 44.50 55.94
CA GLN A 3 13.95 43.59 55.71
C GLN A 3 13.92 43.02 54.26
N PRO A 4 14.95 43.25 53.42
CA PRO A 4 15.03 42.68 52.08
C PRO A 4 15.90 41.41 52.12
N GLY A 5 15.37 40.29 52.64
CA GLY A 5 16.17 39.05 52.77
C GLY A 5 15.48 37.76 52.33
N ARG A 6 14.16 37.76 52.09
CA ARG A 6 13.39 36.51 51.94
C ARG A 6 13.18 36.04 50.50
N ARG A 7 13.50 36.86 49.49
CA ARG A 7 13.29 36.54 48.06
C ARG A 7 14.43 35.74 47.42
N GLN A 8 15.65 35.82 47.95
CA GLN A 8 16.84 35.19 47.35
C GLN A 8 16.90 33.67 47.54
N GLY A 9 16.46 33.14 48.69
CA GLY A 9 16.43 31.69 48.91
C GLY A 9 15.48 30.97 47.96
N PHE A 10 14.28 31.51 47.74
CA PHE A 10 13.26 30.90 46.89
C PHE A 10 13.70 30.86 45.41
N LEU A 11 14.28 31.95 44.88
CA LEU A 11 14.77 32.00 43.50
C LEU A 11 15.88 30.97 43.19
N SER A 12 16.75 30.67 44.15
CA SER A 12 17.85 29.70 43.97
C SER A 12 17.39 28.24 44.01
N PHE A 13 16.32 27.92 44.75
CA PHE A 13 15.73 26.57 44.74
C PHE A 13 15.01 26.28 43.42
N PHE A 14 14.28 27.26 42.88
CA PHE A 14 13.60 27.11 41.58
C PHE A 14 14.60 27.04 40.42
N SER A 15 15.70 27.78 40.47
CA SER A 15 16.74 27.72 39.43
C SER A 15 17.43 26.36 39.38
N GLY A 16 17.76 25.76 40.53
CA GLY A 16 18.33 24.41 40.60
C GLY A 16 17.39 23.34 40.04
N PHE A 17 16.09 23.45 40.34
CA PHE A 17 15.08 22.53 39.79
C PHE A 17 14.96 22.66 38.27
N ILE A 18 14.92 23.88 37.73
CA ILE A 18 14.84 24.13 36.28
C ILE A 18 16.08 23.56 35.57
N VAL A 19 17.29 23.79 36.12
CA VAL A 19 18.52 23.23 35.54
C VAL A 19 18.50 21.70 35.58
N GLY A 20 18.02 21.10 36.67
CA GLY A 20 17.86 19.64 36.78
C GLY A 20 16.90 19.06 35.75
N VAL A 21 15.74 19.70 35.56
CA VAL A 21 14.75 19.28 34.54
C VAL A 21 15.33 19.42 33.13
N LEU A 22 16.01 20.54 32.82
CA LEU A 22 16.63 20.74 31.52
C LEU A 22 17.75 19.74 31.24
N ALA A 23 18.57 19.42 32.24
CA ALA A 23 19.60 18.39 32.11
C ALA A 23 18.97 17.00 31.85
N MET A 24 17.91 16.65 32.59
CA MET A 24 17.19 15.39 32.40
C MET A 24 16.56 15.30 30.99
N VAL A 25 15.91 16.36 30.53
CA VAL A 25 15.32 16.43 29.19
C VAL A 25 16.41 16.32 28.11
N GLY A 26 17.56 16.98 28.31
CA GLY A 26 18.70 16.86 27.42
C GLY A 26 19.19 15.43 27.30
N VAL A 27 19.42 14.76 28.44
CA VAL A 27 19.84 13.34 28.44
C VAL A 27 18.82 12.47 27.71
N LEU A 28 17.53 12.59 28.04
CA LEU A 28 16.48 11.80 27.39
C LEU A 28 16.40 12.07 25.89
N TYR A 29 16.53 13.32 25.46
CA TYR A 29 16.50 13.69 24.04
C TYR A 29 17.65 13.04 23.25
N PHE A 30 18.85 12.97 23.82
CA PHE A 30 20.00 12.36 23.16
C PHE A 30 20.02 10.83 23.24
N THR A 31 19.56 10.22 24.34
CA THR A 31 19.64 8.76 24.53
C THR A 31 18.41 7.99 24.05
N ALA A 32 17.22 8.58 24.10
CA ALA A 32 15.98 7.92 23.67
C ALA A 32 16.03 7.33 22.25
N PRO A 33 16.50 8.04 21.19
CA PRO A 33 16.51 7.48 19.85
C PRO A 33 17.46 6.28 19.69
N GLN A 34 18.45 6.12 20.58
CA GLN A 34 19.37 4.98 20.57
C GLN A 34 18.78 3.72 21.21
N LEU A 35 17.72 3.87 22.02
CA LEU A 35 17.06 2.77 22.72
C LEU A 35 15.82 2.26 21.97
N LEU A 36 15.36 3.00 20.96
CA LEU A 36 14.24 2.58 20.14
C LEU A 36 14.69 1.48 19.16
N PRO A 37 13.92 0.38 19.02
CA PRO A 37 14.21 -0.61 18.01
C PRO A 37 14.17 0.03 16.62
N LEU A 38 15.07 -0.40 15.74
CA LEU A 38 15.07 0.05 14.36
C LEU A 38 13.71 -0.24 13.72
N PRO A 39 13.19 0.68 12.88
CA PRO A 39 12.00 0.40 12.08
C PRO A 39 12.20 -0.93 11.34
N GLN A 40 11.29 -1.88 11.55
CA GLN A 40 11.37 -3.14 10.83
C GLN A 40 11.23 -2.85 9.32
N PRO A 41 12.12 -3.39 8.47
CA PRO A 41 11.94 -3.27 7.04
C PRO A 41 10.58 -3.88 6.67
N LYS A 42 9.79 -3.13 5.91
CA LYS A 42 8.51 -3.62 5.39
C LYS A 42 8.80 -4.90 4.59
N PRO A 43 8.05 -6.00 4.78
CA PRO A 43 8.22 -7.18 3.95
C PRO A 43 8.20 -6.77 2.48
N GLU A 44 9.24 -7.12 1.73
CA GLU A 44 9.24 -6.97 0.28
C GLU A 44 8.16 -7.91 -0.25
N THR A 45 6.96 -7.37 -0.48
CA THR A 45 6.00 -8.04 -1.35
C THR A 45 6.67 -8.15 -2.72
N PRO A 46 6.82 -9.36 -3.28
CA PRO A 46 7.35 -9.50 -4.63
C PRO A 46 6.32 -8.92 -5.61
N THR A 47 6.48 -7.64 -5.96
CA THR A 47 5.65 -6.93 -6.95
C THR A 47 6.21 -7.15 -8.35
N LYS A 48 6.56 -8.39 -8.69
CA LYS A 48 6.82 -8.75 -10.09
C LYS A 48 5.83 -9.84 -10.46
N ALA A 49 4.97 -9.54 -11.43
CA ALA A 49 4.24 -10.59 -12.12
C ALA A 49 5.27 -11.65 -12.55
N PRO A 50 4.99 -12.95 -12.35
CA PRO A 50 5.96 -14.00 -12.64
C PRO A 50 6.34 -14.06 -14.14
N TYR A 51 5.55 -13.40 -14.99
CA TYR A 51 5.75 -13.31 -16.43
C TYR A 51 5.61 -11.87 -16.92
N GLU A 52 6.30 -11.54 -18.03
CA GLU A 52 6.18 -10.25 -18.72
C GLU A 52 4.79 -10.04 -19.31
N TYR A 53 4.15 -11.12 -19.75
CA TYR A 53 2.76 -11.13 -20.19
C TYR A 53 2.11 -12.50 -20.00
N TYR A 54 0.79 -12.48 -19.82
CA TYR A 54 -0.10 -13.63 -19.90
C TYR A 54 -0.78 -13.68 -21.27
N VAL A 55 -0.95 -14.88 -21.80
CA VAL A 55 -1.74 -15.17 -23.00
C VAL A 55 -3.12 -15.65 -22.56
N ILE A 56 -4.15 -14.88 -22.86
CA ILE A 56 -5.53 -15.29 -22.61
C ILE A 56 -5.99 -16.14 -23.80
N ILE A 57 -6.46 -17.35 -23.54
CA ILE A 57 -6.85 -18.35 -24.54
C ILE A 57 -8.30 -18.77 -24.30
N ASP A 58 -9.10 -18.84 -25.35
CA ASP A 58 -10.44 -19.42 -25.29
C ASP A 58 -10.34 -20.93 -24.99
N GLU A 59 -10.93 -21.37 -23.88
CA GLU A 59 -10.90 -22.76 -23.45
C GLU A 59 -11.52 -23.73 -24.48
N ALA A 60 -12.55 -23.29 -25.20
CA ALA A 60 -13.30 -24.15 -26.12
C ALA A 60 -12.61 -24.29 -27.48
N THR A 61 -12.00 -23.21 -27.98
CA THR A 61 -11.43 -23.18 -29.33
C THR A 61 -9.90 -23.24 -29.36
N GLY A 62 -9.24 -22.94 -28.23
CA GLY A 62 -7.79 -22.77 -28.16
C GLY A 62 -7.30 -21.48 -28.83
N ALA A 63 -8.20 -20.60 -29.28
CA ALA A 63 -7.83 -19.34 -29.91
C ALA A 63 -7.29 -18.33 -28.88
N THR A 64 -6.23 -17.60 -29.23
CA THR A 64 -5.75 -16.49 -28.41
C THR A 64 -6.75 -15.34 -28.45
N ILE A 65 -7.21 -14.90 -27.28
CA ILE A 65 -8.12 -13.78 -27.10
C ILE A 65 -7.33 -12.47 -27.01
N MET A 66 -6.34 -12.39 -26.11
CA MET A 66 -5.54 -11.18 -25.88
C MET A 66 -4.28 -11.46 -25.07
N TYR A 67 -3.42 -10.44 -24.94
CA TYR A 67 -2.22 -10.45 -24.10
C TYR A 67 -2.35 -9.43 -22.96
N VAL A 68 -1.95 -9.81 -21.73
CA VAL A 68 -2.05 -8.97 -20.53
C VAL A 68 -0.71 -8.91 -19.80
N SER A 69 -0.10 -7.72 -19.67
CA SER A 69 1.27 -7.55 -19.13
C SER A 69 1.37 -6.93 -17.73
N VAL A 70 0.32 -6.29 -17.25
CA VAL A 70 0.42 -5.42 -16.06
C VAL A 70 0.11 -6.16 -14.76
N VAL A 71 -0.70 -7.22 -14.84
CA VAL A 71 -1.26 -7.89 -13.67
C VAL A 71 -1.15 -9.40 -13.80
N THR A 72 -0.93 -10.06 -12.67
CA THR A 72 -1.07 -11.51 -12.55
C THR A 72 -2.53 -11.88 -12.83
N VAL A 73 -2.73 -12.78 -13.79
CA VAL A 73 -4.05 -13.32 -14.13
C VAL A 73 -4.34 -14.51 -13.23
N ASN A 74 -5.53 -14.53 -12.62
CA ASN A 74 -5.97 -15.58 -11.70
C ASN A 74 -7.26 -16.25 -12.20
N PRO A 75 -7.51 -17.52 -11.83
CA PRO A 75 -8.82 -18.13 -12.00
C PRO A 75 -9.91 -17.30 -11.30
N GLY A 76 -11.03 -17.07 -12.00
CA GLY A 76 -12.12 -16.22 -11.56
C GLY A 76 -12.04 -14.78 -12.08
N ASP A 77 -10.89 -14.34 -12.63
CA ASP A 77 -10.79 -13.02 -13.23
C ASP A 77 -11.70 -12.91 -14.46
N GLU A 78 -12.35 -11.75 -14.58
CA GLU A 78 -13.24 -11.45 -15.69
C GLU A 78 -12.55 -10.51 -16.69
N LEU A 79 -12.77 -10.77 -17.98
CA LEU A 79 -12.30 -9.91 -19.04
C LEU A 79 -13.41 -9.68 -20.06
N ILE A 80 -13.46 -8.45 -20.57
CA ILE A 80 -14.34 -8.04 -21.66
C ILE A 80 -13.46 -7.74 -22.86
N THR A 81 -13.77 -8.35 -24.00
CA THR A 81 -13.04 -8.16 -25.26
C THR A 81 -13.57 -6.96 -26.04
N GLU A 82 -12.82 -6.54 -27.07
CA GLU A 82 -13.25 -5.47 -27.99
C GLU A 82 -14.56 -5.79 -28.72
N ASP A 83 -14.83 -7.08 -28.95
CA ASP A 83 -16.07 -7.58 -29.55
C ASP A 83 -17.25 -7.63 -28.58
N ASN A 84 -17.15 -6.95 -27.42
CA ASN A 84 -18.19 -6.93 -26.41
C ASN A 84 -18.55 -8.32 -25.89
N LYS A 85 -17.56 -9.22 -25.75
CA LYS A 85 -17.76 -10.55 -25.18
C LYS A 85 -17.11 -10.64 -23.81
N ARG A 86 -17.83 -11.20 -22.85
CA ARG A 86 -17.35 -11.45 -21.49
C ARG A 86 -16.84 -12.88 -21.36
N TYR A 87 -15.65 -13.02 -20.80
CA TYR A 87 -15.02 -14.30 -20.48
C TYR A 87 -14.62 -14.32 -19.01
N VAL A 88 -14.58 -15.53 -18.43
CA VAL A 88 -14.06 -15.79 -17.07
C VAL A 88 -12.89 -16.74 -17.17
N VAL A 89 -11.77 -16.40 -16.56
CA VAL A 89 -10.60 -17.29 -16.48
C VAL A 89 -10.95 -18.50 -15.61
N VAL A 90 -10.82 -19.71 -16.15
CA VAL A 90 -11.15 -20.96 -15.45
C VAL A 90 -9.92 -21.69 -14.92
N ARG A 91 -8.77 -21.52 -15.57
CA ARG A 91 -7.47 -22.07 -15.12
C ARG A 91 -6.31 -21.27 -15.69
N VAL A 92 -5.17 -21.36 -15.02
CA VAL A 92 -3.92 -20.73 -15.44
C VAL A 92 -2.80 -21.77 -15.39
N GLU A 93 -2.09 -21.93 -16.49
CA GLU A 93 -0.94 -22.82 -16.65
C GLU A 93 0.24 -21.98 -17.11
N GLU A 94 1.23 -21.79 -16.23
CA GLU A 94 2.35 -20.88 -16.47
C GLU A 94 1.85 -19.47 -16.85
N ASN A 95 2.21 -18.99 -18.05
CA ASN A 95 1.78 -17.70 -18.58
C ASN A 95 0.52 -17.81 -19.46
N ARG A 96 -0.17 -18.95 -19.48
CA ARG A 96 -1.38 -19.18 -20.28
C ARG A 96 -2.60 -19.22 -19.37
N ALA A 97 -3.51 -18.28 -19.56
CA ALA A 97 -4.79 -18.26 -18.86
C ALA A 97 -5.88 -18.71 -19.82
N TYR A 98 -6.59 -19.78 -19.45
CA TYR A 98 -7.70 -20.30 -20.24
C TYR A 98 -8.99 -19.71 -19.71
N ALA A 99 -9.76 -19.08 -20.59
CA ALA A 99 -10.97 -18.37 -20.26
C ALA A 99 -12.16 -18.96 -21.01
N ARG A 100 -13.30 -19.04 -20.31
CA ARG A 100 -14.56 -19.54 -20.84
C ARG A 100 -15.48 -18.38 -21.17
N TYR A 101 -16.07 -18.40 -22.35
CA TYR A 101 -17.11 -17.46 -22.74
C TYR A 101 -18.30 -17.53 -21.79
N VAL A 102 -18.83 -16.37 -21.40
CA VAL A 102 -20.01 -16.25 -20.55
C VAL A 102 -21.17 -15.69 -21.35
N GLU A 103 -21.02 -14.49 -21.91
CA GLU A 103 -22.10 -13.76 -22.58
C GLU A 103 -21.59 -12.58 -23.42
N ASP A 104 -22.46 -12.06 -24.28
CA ASP A 104 -22.26 -10.78 -24.96
C ASP A 104 -22.73 -9.63 -24.04
N VAL A 105 -21.91 -8.60 -23.89
CA VAL A 105 -22.13 -7.46 -22.98
C VAL A 105 -22.35 -6.17 -23.75
N LYS A 106 -23.45 -5.46 -23.48
CA LYS A 106 -23.67 -4.12 -24.04
C LYS A 106 -22.89 -3.08 -23.25
N VAL A 107 -21.69 -2.73 -23.73
CA VAL A 107 -20.87 -1.68 -23.11
C VAL A 107 -21.43 -0.30 -23.49
N ARG A 108 -21.98 0.42 -22.49
CA ARG A 108 -22.44 1.80 -22.68
C ARG A 108 -21.28 2.77 -22.48
N THR A 109 -21.03 3.63 -23.46
CA THR A 109 -20.07 4.72 -23.27
C THR A 109 -20.79 5.88 -22.57
N LYS A 110 -20.18 6.47 -21.54
CA LYS A 110 -20.76 7.58 -20.73
C LYS A 110 -21.20 8.82 -21.55
N ARG A 111 -20.91 8.85 -22.86
CA ARG A 111 -21.27 9.94 -23.78
C ARG A 111 -22.63 9.76 -24.45
N GLU A 112 -23.33 8.66 -24.21
CA GLU A 112 -24.66 8.40 -24.75
C GLU A 112 -25.73 8.93 -23.77
N PRO A 113 -26.64 9.83 -24.20
CA PRO A 113 -27.73 10.30 -23.35
C PRO A 113 -28.64 9.12 -23.00
N ALA A 114 -29.05 9.03 -21.73
CA ALA A 114 -30.01 8.02 -21.28
C ALA A 114 -31.33 8.14 -22.08
N PRO A 115 -31.99 7.00 -22.36
CA PRO A 115 -33.28 7.01 -23.06
C PRO A 115 -34.38 7.72 -22.27
#